data_AF-U1MME5-F1
#
_entry.id   AF-U1MME5-F1
#
_cell.length_a   1.000
_cell.length_b   1.000
_cell.length_c   1.000
_cell.angle_alpha   90.00
_cell.angle_beta   90.00
_cell.angle_gamma   90.00
#
_symmetry.space_group_name_H-M   'P 1'
#
loop_
_entity.id
_entity.type
_entity.pdbx_description
1 polymer ?
#
loop_
_entity_poly.entity_id
_entity_poly.type
_entity_poly.pdbx_seq_one_letter_code
_entity_poly.pdbx_strand_id
1 'polypeptide(L)' 'MAAPRKPAPRKPAPLWLYIGAAVLFAVAGALQSDTLPRVLFLIAAALFAVTAVLQWRLRRRA' A
#
# COMPACT_ATOMS: atom_id res chain seq x y z
N MET A 1 -31.94 -24.55 0.01
CA MET A 1 -32.10 -23.17 -0.49
C MET A 1 -31.07 -22.31 0.24
N ALA A 2 -29.91 -22.07 -0.37
CA ALA A 2 -28.79 -21.36 0.28
C ALA A 2 -29.03 -19.84 0.21
N ALA A 3 -29.07 -19.17 1.37
CA ALA A 3 -29.31 -17.74 1.45
C ALA A 3 -28.20 -16.93 0.75
N PRO A 4 -28.55 -15.84 0.02
CA PRO A 4 -27.57 -14.98 -0.63
C PRO A 4 -26.73 -14.28 0.44
N ARG A 5 -25.44 -14.63 0.54
CA ARG A 5 -24.46 -13.93 1.38
C ARG A 5 -24.35 -12.49 0.87
N LYS A 6 -24.95 -11.53 1.58
CA LYS A 6 -24.77 -10.11 1.32
C LYS A 6 -23.26 -9.82 1.20
N PRO A 7 -22.79 -9.15 0.14
CA PRO A 7 -21.38 -8.78 0.04
C PRO A 7 -21.04 -7.89 1.24
N ALA A 8 -20.09 -8.34 2.06
CA ALA A 8 -19.66 -7.58 3.23
C ALA A 8 -19.21 -6.18 2.79
N PRO A 9 -19.62 -5.11 3.49
CA PRO A 9 -19.19 -3.76 3.16
C PRO A 9 -17.66 -3.72 3.16
N ARG A 10 -17.07 -3.42 2.00
CA ARG A 10 -15.62 -3.26 1.82
C ARG A 10 -15.16 -2.14 2.76
N LYS A 11 -14.69 -2.50 3.96
CA LYS A 11 -14.01 -1.54 4.82
C LYS A 11 -12.81 -1.00 4.03
N PRO A 12 -12.63 0.32 3.91
CA PRO A 12 -11.47 0.88 3.25
C PRO A 12 -10.23 0.33 3.93
N ALA A 13 -9.31 -0.24 3.14
CA ALA A 13 -8.11 -0.86 3.66
C ALA A 13 -7.42 0.08 4.67
N PRO A 14 -6.94 -0.45 5.81
CA PRO A 14 -6.31 0.38 6.83
C PRO A 14 -5.08 1.06 6.25
N LEU A 15 -4.94 2.38 6.47
CA LEU A 15 -3.84 3.20 5.98
C LEU A 15 -2.46 2.59 6.30
N TRP A 16 -2.36 1.97 7.47
CA TRP A 16 -1.18 1.27 7.98
C TRP A 16 -0.68 0.17 7.05
N LEU A 17 -1.54 -0.49 6.26
CA LEU A 17 -1.11 -1.49 5.27
C LEU A 17 -0.24 -0.86 4.18
N TYR A 18 -0.61 0.33 3.69
CA TYR A 18 0.16 1.01 2.65
C TYR A 18 1.50 1.54 3.19
N ILE A 19 1.50 2.03 4.43
CA ILE A 19 2.73 2.47 5.11
C ILE A 19 3.65 1.27 5.33
N GLY A 20 3.13 0.14 5.84
CA GLY A 20 3.89 -1.08 6.04
C GLY A 20 4.47 -1.64 4.73
N ALA A 21 3.68 -1.62 3.65
CA ALA A 21 4.15 -1.99 2.32
C ALA A 21 5.27 -1.07 1.83
N ALA A 22 5.12 0.26 1.96
CA ALA A 22 6.16 1.20 1.56
C ALA A 22 7.49 0.95 2.29
N VAL A 23 7.44 0.68 3.60
CA VAL A 23 8.62 0.37 4.41
C VAL A 23 9.27 -0.95 3.96
N LEU A 24 8.48 -2.01 3.77
CA LEU A 24 9.00 -3.30 3.31
C LEU A 24 9.64 -3.21 1.92
N PHE A 25 9.01 -2.50 0.98
CA PHE A 25 9.55 -2.28 -0.36
C PHE A 25 10.84 -1.43 -0.32
N ALA A 26 10.91 -0.42 0.56
CA ALA A 26 12.12 0.39 0.74
C ALA A 26 13.28 -0.44 1.31
N VAL A 27 13.03 -1.29 2.31
CA VAL A 27 14.04 -2.19 2.89
C VAL A 27 14.47 -3.24 1.87
N ALA A 28 13.54 -3.83 1.13
CA ALA A 28 13.85 -4.77 0.06
C ALA A 28 14.74 -4.13 -1.02
N GLY A 29 14.43 -2.89 -1.44
CA GLY A 29 15.28 -2.14 -2.36
C GLY A 29 16.66 -1.80 -1.78
N ALA A 30 16.76 -1.51 -0.49
CA ALA A 30 18.04 -1.22 0.17
C ALA A 30 18.94 -2.45 0.30
N LEU A 31 18.36 -3.65 0.45
CA LEU A 31 19.08 -4.92 0.51
C LEU A 31 19.55 -5.41 -0.87
N GLN A 32 19.03 -4.80 -1.94
CA GLN A 32 19.24 -5.27 -3.30
C GLN A 32 20.57 -4.76 -3.87
N SER A 33 21.46 -5.68 -4.24
CA SER A 33 22.77 -5.37 -4.85
C SER A 33 22.65 -4.91 -6.30
N ASP A 34 21.66 -5.44 -7.03
CA ASP A 34 21.41 -5.10 -8.43
C ASP A 34 20.62 -3.80 -8.57
N THR A 35 21.12 -2.90 -9.43
CA THR A 35 20.58 -1.55 -9.63
C THR A 35 19.15 -1.56 -10.18
N LEU A 36 18.86 -2.46 -11.13
CA LEU A 36 17.57 -2.54 -11.82
C LEU A 36 16.41 -2.90 -10.85
N PRO A 37 16.47 -4.01 -10.09
CA PRO A 37 15.45 -4.32 -9.09
C PRO A 37 15.41 -3.29 -7.97
N ARG A 38 16.54 -2.74 -7.52
CA ARG A 38 16.58 -1.68 -6.50
C ARG A 38 15.74 -0.47 -6.89
N VAL A 39 15.88 0.01 -8.12
CA VAL A 39 15.09 1.15 -8.63
C VAL A 39 13.60 0.79 -8.69
N LEU A 40 13.24 -0.41 -9.16
CA LEU A 40 11.84 -0.86 -9.20
C LEU A 40 11.21 -0.93 -7.79
N PHE A 41 11.94 -1.44 -6.81
CA PHE A 41 11.49 -1.49 -5.41
C PHE A 41 11.31 -0.09 -4.82
N LEU A 42 12.21 0.85 -5.10
CA LEU A 42 12.10 2.24 -4.65
C LEU A 42 10.92 2.97 -5.31
N ILE A 43 10.67 2.75 -6.61
CA ILE A 43 9.51 3.31 -7.30
C ILE A 43 8.21 2.75 -6.70
N ALA A 44 8.15 1.45 -6.44
CA ALA A 44 7.01 0.83 -5.77
C ALA A 44 6.79 1.41 -4.36
N ALA A 45 7.85 1.57 -3.57
CA ALA A 45 7.78 2.20 -2.25
C ALA A 45 7.24 3.63 -2.33
N ALA A 46 7.70 4.42 -3.31
CA ALA A 46 7.23 5.77 -3.55
C ALA A 46 5.73 5.82 -3.91
N LEU A 47 5.26 4.92 -4.79
CA LEU A 47 3.84 4.82 -5.16
C LEU A 47 2.97 4.46 -3.95
N PHE A 48 3.42 3.52 -3.12
CA PHE A 48 2.73 3.17 -1.88
C PHE A 48 2.69 4.33 -0.88
N ALA A 49 3.80 5.08 -0.75
CA ALA A 49 3.85 6.27 0.08
C ALA A 49 2.89 7.37 -0.41
N VAL A 50 2.85 7.64 -1.72
CA VAL A 50 1.91 8.61 -2.32
C VAL A 50 0.46 8.18 -2.08
N THR A 51 0.16 6.88 -2.27
CA THR A 51 -1.16 6.32 -2.01
C THR A 51 -1.57 6.48 -0.54
N ALA A 52 -0.64 6.24 0.38
CA ALA A 52 -0.86 6.44 1.81
C ALA A 52 -1.13 7.91 2.15
N VAL A 53 -0.33 8.84 1.60
CA VAL A 53 -0.55 10.29 1.80
C VAL A 53 -1.90 10.73 1.21
N LEU A 54 -2.27 10.22 0.04
CA LEU A 54 -3.55 10.52 -0.60
C LEU A 54 -4.73 10.00 0.22
N GLN A 55 -4.67 8.75 0.69
CA GLN A 55 -5.70 8.20 1.58
C GLN A 55 -5.79 8.95 2.91
N TRP A 56 -4.66 9.40 3.46
CA TRP A 56 -4.66 10.22 4.66
C TRP A 56 -5.33 11.57 4.44
N ARG A 57 -5.03 12.23 3.30
CA ARG A 57 -5.70 13.47 2.90
C ARG A 57 -7.19 13.28 2.67
N LEU A 58 -7.61 12.20 2.02
CA LEU A 58 -9.03 11.89 1.79
C LEU A 58 -9.75 11.63 3.12
N ARG A 59 -9.16 10.86 4.04
CA ARG A 59 -9.72 10.63 5.38
C ARG A 59 -9.79 11.89 6.25
N ARG A 60 -8.94 12.89 6.02
CA ARG A 60 -9.01 14.19 6.72
C ARG A 60 -10.04 15.15 6.12
N ARG A 61 -10.48 14.92 4.89
CA ARG A 61 -11.50 15.73 4.21
C ARG A 61 -12.91 15.14 4.33
N ALA A 62 -13.04 13.87 4.70
CA ALA A 62 -14.30 13.21 5.02
C ALA A 62 -14.65 13.41 6.49
#